data_AF-A0A5N8XTQ2-F1
#
_entry.id   AF-A0A5N8XTQ2-F1
#
_cell.length_a   1.000
_cell.length_b   1.000
_cell.length_c   1.000
_cell.angle_alpha   90.00
_cell.angle_beta   90.00
_cell.angle_gamma   90.00
#
_symmetry.space_group_name_H-M   'P 1'
#
loop_
_entity.id
_entity.type
_entity.pdbx_description
1 polymer ?
#
loop_
_entity_poly.entity_id
_entity_poly.type
_entity_poly.pdbx_seq_one_letter_code
_entity_poly.pdbx_strand_id
1 'polypeptide(L)'
;MPRYPTVPVDTAEYAARLQSDNRDGRCFICEIVRGERGPDDLVVHRDDVCVIFPPVPQRLYGYMLLAPVEHHTRVVDDFSEAEYLEL
;
A
#
# COMPACT_ATOMS: atom_id res chain seq x y z
N MET A 1 -4.48 -1.76 -34.52
CA MET A 1 -4.40 -1.22 -33.15
C MET A 1 -3.03 -0.57 -32.98
N PRO A 2 -2.94 0.72 -32.59
CA PRO A 2 -1.66 1.34 -32.32
C PRO A 2 -1.01 0.61 -31.14
N ARG A 3 0.24 0.18 -31.33
CA ARG A 3 1.03 -0.50 -30.31
C ARG A 3 1.53 0.58 -29.35
N TYR A 4 1.00 0.61 -28.14
CA TYR A 4 1.49 1.52 -27.11
C TYR A 4 2.97 1.19 -26.86
N PRO A 5 3.86 2.20 -26.79
CA PRO A 5 5.28 1.94 -26.56
C PRO A 5 5.46 1.25 -25.20
N THR A 6 6.11 0.09 -25.21
CA THR A 6 6.48 -0.65 -24.00
C THR A 6 7.89 -0.24 -23.61
N VAL A 7 8.02 0.59 -22.58
CA VAL A 7 9.31 0.95 -21.98
C VAL A 7 9.56 0.02 -20.80
N PRO A 8 10.75 -0.61 -20.69
CA PRO A 8 11.12 -1.37 -19.50
C PRO A 8 11.06 -0.50 -18.25
N VAL A 9 10.48 -1.03 -17.18
CA VAL A 9 10.49 -0.37 -15.87
C VAL A 9 11.79 -0.75 -15.16
N ASP A 10 12.57 0.24 -14.75
CA ASP A 10 13.65 0.04 -13.78
C ASP A 10 13.02 -0.15 -12.40
N THR A 11 12.97 -1.41 -11.96
CA THR A 11 12.36 -1.77 -10.69
C THR A 11 13.20 -1.34 -9.49
N ALA A 12 14.52 -1.22 -9.65
CA ALA A 12 15.43 -0.81 -8.58
C ALA A 12 15.32 0.69 -8.33
N GLU A 13 15.34 1.50 -9.40
CA GLU A 13 15.11 2.94 -9.31
C GLU A 13 13.72 3.23 -8.72
N TYR A 14 12.69 2.54 -9.22
CA TYR A 14 11.32 2.67 -8.72
C TYR A 14 11.22 2.36 -7.22
N ALA A 15 11.82 1.27 -6.77
CA ALA A 15 11.82 0.88 -5.36
C ALA A 15 12.58 1.89 -4.49
N ALA A 16 13.74 2.37 -4.94
CA ALA A 16 14.53 3.37 -4.22
C ALA A 16 13.77 4.68 -4.04
N ARG A 17 13.06 5.13 -5.09
CA ARG A 17 12.19 6.31 -5.02
C ARG A 17 11.07 6.13 -4.00
N LEU A 18 10.34 5.01 -4.06
CA LEU A 18 9.27 4.72 -3.09
C LEU A 18 9.76 4.67 -1.65
N GLN A 19 10.92 4.05 -1.40
CA GLN A 19 11.52 4.03 -0.07
C GLN A 19 11.90 5.44 0.40
N SER A 20 12.38 6.32 -0.50
CA SER A 20 12.64 7.72 -0.15
C SER A 20 11.36 8.48 0.16
N ASP A 21 10.32 8.32 -0.67
CA ASP A 21 9.02 8.94 -0.45
C ASP A 21 8.40 8.52 0.89
N ASN A 22 8.47 7.22 1.22
CA ASN A 22 7.98 6.70 2.50
C ASN A 22 8.72 7.32 3.69
N ARG A 23 10.07 7.43 3.63
CA ARG A 23 10.86 8.09 4.68
C ARG A 23 10.51 9.57 4.84
N ASP A 24 10.11 10.23 3.76
CA ASP A 24 9.67 11.62 3.77
C ASP A 24 8.18 11.78 4.12
N GLY A 25 7.51 10.70 4.54
CA GLY A 25 6.09 10.70 4.94
C GLY A 25 5.09 10.71 3.77
N ARG A 26 5.57 10.59 2.53
CA ARG A 26 4.76 10.51 1.29
C ARG A 26 4.37 9.07 0.97
N CYS A 27 3.72 8.41 1.93
CA CYS A 27 3.21 7.05 1.75
C CYS A 27 1.73 7.09 1.35
N PHE A 28 1.39 6.54 0.19
CA PHE A 28 0.02 6.53 -0.30
C PHE A 28 -0.96 5.74 0.59
N ILE A 29 -0.46 4.74 1.32
CA ILE A 29 -1.27 3.99 2.29
C ILE A 29 -1.59 4.87 3.49
N CYS A 30 -0.63 5.68 3.96
CA CYS A 30 -0.87 6.62 5.04
C CYS A 30 -1.88 7.71 4.63
N GLU A 31 -1.87 8.15 3.36
CA GLU A 31 -2.92 9.03 2.84
C GLU A 31 -4.31 8.35 2.88
N ILE A 32 -4.42 7.05 2.57
CA ILE A 32 -5.67 6.28 2.72
C ILE A 32 -6.10 6.20 4.18
N VAL A 33 -5.17 5.89 5.09
CA VAL A 33 -5.46 5.86 6.55
C VAL A 33 -5.93 7.24 7.04
N ARG A 34 -5.41 8.34 6.50
CA ARG A 34 -5.86 9.70 6.86
C ARG A 34 -7.16 10.13 6.16
N GLY A 35 -7.67 9.36 5.20
CA GLY A 35 -8.82 9.77 4.37
C GLY A 35 -8.49 10.88 3.37
N GLU A 36 -7.20 11.05 3.05
CA GLU A 36 -6.70 12.10 2.15
C GLU A 36 -6.67 11.63 0.69
N ARG A 37 -6.91 10.34 0.43
CA ARG A 37 -6.74 9.71 -0.88
C ARG A 37 -7.83 8.70 -1.22
N GLY A 38 -8.44 8.89 -2.40
CA GLY A 38 -9.45 8.02 -2.97
C GLY A 38 -10.87 8.34 -2.47
N PRO A 39 -11.92 7.86 -3.14
CA PRO A 39 -13.23 7.81 -2.51
C PRO A 39 -13.14 6.84 -1.32
N ASP A 40 -13.55 7.27 -0.13
CA ASP A 40 -13.62 6.46 1.09
C ASP A 40 -14.31 5.10 0.84
N ASP A 41 -15.17 5.04 -0.19
CA ASP A 41 -15.90 3.87 -0.69
C ASP A 41 -15.03 2.67 -1.13
N LEU A 42 -13.71 2.83 -1.28
CA LEU A 42 -12.82 1.72 -1.65
C LEU A 42 -12.27 0.94 -0.45
N VAL A 43 -12.40 1.45 0.77
CA VAL A 43 -12.00 0.71 1.98
C VAL A 43 -13.10 -0.27 2.35
N VAL A 44 -12.80 -1.56 2.29
CA VAL A 44 -13.77 -2.63 2.60
C VAL A 44 -13.84 -2.90 4.10
N HIS A 45 -12.73 -2.69 4.81
CA HIS A 45 -12.67 -2.83 6.26
C HIS A 45 -11.64 -1.88 6.85
N ARG A 46 -11.93 -1.38 8.06
CA ARG A 46 -11.03 -0.55 8.85
C ARG A 46 -11.38 -0.71 10.32
N ASP A 47 -10.36 -0.91 11.13
CA ASP A 47 -10.41 -0.89 12.58
C ASP A 47 -9.24 -0.07 13.14
N ASP A 48 -8.92 -0.28 14.43
CA ASP A 48 -7.85 0.43 15.11
C ASP A 48 -6.45 -0.06 14.70
N VAL A 49 -6.35 -1.24 14.08
CA VAL A 49 -5.08 -1.93 13.79
C VAL A 49 -4.75 -1.92 12.30
N CYS A 50 -5.74 -2.09 11.43
CA CYS A 50 -5.54 -2.26 10.00
C CYS A 50 -6.60 -1.59 9.10
N VAL A 51 -6.26 -1.50 7.81
CA VAL A 51 -7.15 -1.13 6.72
C VAL A 51 -7.06 -2.15 5.59
N ILE A 52 -8.21 -2.50 5.02
CA ILE A 52 -8.34 -3.43 3.89
C ILE A 52 -8.94 -2.71 2.70
N PHE A 53 -8.23 -2.70 1.57
CA PHE A 53 -8.61 -1.97 0.36
C PHE A 53 -8.12 -2.69 -0.90
N PRO A 54 -8.75 -2.49 -2.07
CA PRO A 54 -8.30 -3.13 -3.29
C PRO A 54 -7.06 -2.42 -3.87
N PRO A 55 -6.10 -3.14 -4.48
CA PRO A 55 -4.96 -2.51 -5.13
C PRO A 55 -5.41 -1.77 -6.40
N VAL A 56 -4.62 -0.77 -6.80
CA VAL A 56 -4.80 -0.08 -8.08
C VAL A 56 -3.55 -0.29 -8.94
N PRO A 57 -3.65 -0.87 -10.14
CA PRO A 57 -4.86 -1.42 -10.77
C PRO A 57 -5.29 -2.77 -10.15
N GLN A 58 -6.60 -3.01 -10.07
CA GLN A 58 -7.17 -4.30 -9.66
C GLN A 58 -6.91 -5.34 -10.75
N ARG A 59 -6.14 -6.39 -10.43
CA ARG A 59 -5.83 -7.45 -11.40
C ARG A 59 -6.67 -8.71 -11.22
N LEU A 60 -7.24 -8.91 -10.03
CA LEU A 60 -7.99 -10.11 -9.66
C LEU A 60 -9.23 -9.72 -8.87
N TYR A 61 -10.34 -10.40 -9.14
CA TYR A 61 -11.60 -10.17 -8.44
C TYR A 61 -11.48 -10.59 -6.98
N GLY A 62 -11.86 -9.71 -6.06
CA GLY A 62 -11.79 -9.95 -4.62
C GLY A 62 -10.38 -9.96 -4.03
N TYR A 63 -9.34 -9.65 -4.81
CA TYR A 63 -7.99 -9.49 -4.27
C TYR A 63 -7.85 -8.14 -3.57
N MET A 64 -7.50 -8.20 -2.29
CA MET A 64 -7.42 -7.05 -1.39
C MET A 64 -6.01 -6.97 -0.80
N LEU A 65 -5.60 -5.76 -0.46
CA LEU A 65 -4.42 -5.49 0.34
C LEU A 65 -4.87 -5.18 1.76
N LEU A 66 -4.14 -5.74 2.73
CA LEU A 66 -4.19 -5.35 4.13
C LEU A 66 -2.97 -4.48 4.41
N ALA A 67 -3.17 -3.38 5.12
CA ALA A 67 -2.08 -2.58 5.64
C ALA A 67 -2.34 -2.18 7.10
N PRO A 68 -1.30 -2.15 7.94
CA PRO A 68 -1.38 -1.60 9.29
C PRO A 68 -1.75 -0.11 9.25
N VAL A 69 -2.45 0.35 10.30
CA VAL A 69 -2.69 1.79 10.54
C VAL A 69 -1.37 2.51 10.83
N GLU A 70 -0.47 1.87 11.57
CA GLU A 70 0.89 2.36 11.79
C GLU A 70 1.79 2.16 10.56
N HIS A 71 2.67 3.12 10.29
CA HIS A 71 3.56 3.04 9.14
C HIS A 71 4.71 2.07 9.36
N HIS A 72 4.59 0.88 8.79
CA HIS A 72 5.62 -0.15 8.76
C HIS A 72 5.97 -0.53 7.32
N THR A 73 7.26 -0.72 7.02
CA THR A 73 7.74 -1.02 5.66
C THR A 73 8.37 -2.39 5.54
N ARG A 74 8.86 -2.95 6.65
CA ARG A 74 9.46 -4.28 6.75
C ARG A 74 8.55 -5.14 7.61
N VAL A 75 7.56 -5.77 6.99
CA VAL A 75 6.54 -6.61 7.67
C VAL A 75 7.13 -7.66 8.62
N VAL A 76 8.34 -8.17 8.34
CA VAL A 76 8.99 -9.19 9.17
C VAL A 76 9.81 -8.61 10.31
N ASP A 77 10.38 -7.41 10.14
CA ASP A 77 11.34 -6.85 11.09
C ASP A 77 10.76 -5.71 11.93
N ASP A 78 9.74 -5.02 11.43
CA ASP A 78 9.12 -3.86 12.07
C ASP A 78 8.02 -4.28 13.07
N PHE A 79 7.55 -5.53 13.01
CA PHE A 79 6.51 -6.07 13.88
C PHE A 79 7.09 -7.03 14.93
N SER A 80 6.60 -6.92 16.16
CA SER A 80 6.62 -8.05 17.08
C SER A 80 5.65 -9.14 16.62
N GLU A 81 5.85 -10.37 17.09
CA GLU A 81 4.95 -11.49 16.79
C GLU A 81 3.50 -11.21 17.21
N ALA A 82 3.30 -10.54 18.35
CA ALA A 82 1.96 -10.21 18.84
C ALA A 82 1.25 -9.20 17.93
N GLU A 83 1.95 -8.14 17.52
CA GLU A 83 1.38 -7.13 16.60
C GLU A 83 1.08 -7.75 15.23
N TYR A 84 1.92 -8.68 14.76
CA TYR A 84 1.68 -9.38 13.50
C TYR A 84 0.44 -10.29 13.55
N LEU A 85 0.19 -10.94 14.70
CA LEU A 85 -0.98 -11.80 14.90
C LEU A 85 -2.29 -11.02 15.09
N GLU A 86 -2.21 -9.73 15.40
CA GLU A 86 -3.37 -8.85 15.57
C GLU A 86 -3.84 -8.25 14.23
N LEU A 87 -3.00 -8.27 13.19
CA LEU A 87 -3.35 -7.92 11.80
C LEU A 87 -4.27 -8.97 11.15
#